data_AF-A0A0L7B625-F1
#
_entry.id   AF-A0A0L7B625-F1
#
_cell.length_a   1.000
_cell.length_b   1.000
_cell.length_c   1.000
_cell.angle_alpha   90.00
_cell.angle_beta   90.00
_cell.angle_gamma   90.00
#
_symmetry.space_group_name_H-M   'P 1'
#
loop_
_entity.id
_entity.type
_entity.pdbx_description
1 polymer ?
#
loop_
_entity_poly.entity_id
_entity_poly.type
_entity_poly.pdbx_seq_one_letter_code
_entity_poly.pdbx_strand_id
1 'polypeptide(L)'
;MSELRDKATRLLLKSAWEMADDNEYDLSAVFDGQHGFIDDLRRRAMDTLEGVACMPSTPPDNDEMERLTADSGFTLDVLDKKAREVYDCAYSTTYQRYQTAIAMLIDDLLGVL
;
A
#
# COMPACT_ATOMS: atom_id res chain seq x y z
N MET A 1 16.63 -2.75 0.64
CA MET A 1 15.15 -2.82 0.57
C MET A 1 14.70 -1.39 0.35
N SER A 2 13.96 -1.10 -0.72
CA SER A 2 13.57 0.29 -1.02
C SER A 2 12.65 0.85 0.06
N GLU A 3 12.70 2.16 0.27
CA GLU A 3 11.91 2.84 1.30
C GLU A 3 10.40 2.59 1.13
N LEU A 4 9.90 2.61 -0.11
CA LEU A 4 8.50 2.30 -0.40
C LEU A 4 8.15 0.85 -0.03
N ARG A 5 9.05 -0.10 -0.25
CA ARG A 5 8.83 -1.51 0.07
C ARG A 5 8.87 -1.75 1.58
N ASP A 6 9.77 -1.09 2.31
CA ASP A 6 9.77 -1.11 3.79
C ASP A 6 8.44 -0.57 4.32
N LYS A 7 7.95 0.51 3.74
CA LYS A 7 6.70 1.14 4.14
C LYS A 7 5.47 0.28 3.86
N ALA A 8 5.39 -0.35 2.69
CA ALA A 8 4.37 -1.33 2.37
C ALA A 8 4.42 -2.52 3.35
N THR A 9 5.62 -3.00 3.68
CA THR A 9 5.82 -4.08 4.66
C THR A 9 5.33 -3.68 6.05
N ARG A 10 5.64 -2.47 6.52
CA ARG A 10 5.18 -1.97 7.82
C ARG A 10 3.67 -1.84 7.90
N LEU A 11 3.02 -1.40 6.82
CA LEU A 11 1.57 -1.35 6.72
C LEU A 11 0.96 -2.75 6.90
N LEU A 12 1.48 -3.73 6.17
CA LEU A 12 1.05 -5.12 6.29
C LEU A 12 1.28 -5.67 7.70
N LEU A 13 2.46 -5.45 8.30
CA LEU A 13 2.76 -5.90 9.65
C LEU A 13 1.83 -5.27 10.70
N LYS A 14 1.55 -3.97 10.58
CA LYS A 14 0.61 -3.28 11.45
C LYS A 14 -0.79 -3.87 11.32
N SER A 15 -1.28 -4.06 10.09
CA SER A 15 -2.61 -4.63 9.86
C SER A 15 -2.72 -6.08 10.36
N ALA A 16 -1.67 -6.90 10.19
CA ALA A 16 -1.64 -8.25 10.72
C ALA A 16 -1.66 -8.27 12.26
N TRP A 17 -0.95 -7.34 12.90
CA TRP A 17 -0.97 -7.19 14.35
C TRP A 17 -2.36 -6.78 14.86
N GLU A 18 -2.99 -5.78 14.24
CA GLU A 18 -4.36 -5.35 14.59
C GLU A 18 -5.38 -6.48 14.38
N MET A 19 -5.23 -7.30 13.33
CA MET A 19 -6.09 -8.47 13.11
C MET A 19 -5.93 -9.52 14.21
N ALA A 20 -4.70 -9.77 14.67
CA ALA A 20 -4.45 -10.70 15.76
C ALA A 20 -5.00 -10.16 17.10
N ASP A 21 -4.84 -8.86 17.35
CA ASP A 21 -5.34 -8.18 18.55
C ASP A 21 -6.88 -8.23 18.61
N ASP A 22 -7.56 -7.93 17.50
CA ASP A 22 -9.02 -8.01 17.38
C ASP A 22 -9.58 -9.43 17.64
N ASN A 23 -8.74 -10.46 17.50
CA ASN A 23 -9.11 -11.87 17.62
C ASN A 23 -8.30 -12.60 18.70
N GLU A 24 -7.85 -11.89 19.75
CA GLU A 24 -6.98 -12.44 20.81
C GLU A 24 -7.52 -13.74 21.42
N TYR A 25 -8.85 -13.87 21.55
CA TYR A 25 -9.51 -15.04 22.14
C TYR A 25 -9.67 -16.23 21.19
N ASP A 26 -9.60 -16.00 19.87
CA ASP A 26 -9.71 -17.04 18.85
C ASP A 26 -9.00 -16.62 17.56
N LEU A 27 -7.69 -16.80 17.53
CA LEU A 27 -6.88 -16.52 16.34
C LEU A 27 -7.24 -17.39 15.14
N SER A 28 -7.96 -18.51 15.32
CA SER A 28 -8.39 -19.33 14.18
C SER A 28 -9.46 -18.62 13.35
N ALA A 29 -10.28 -17.78 13.99
CA ALA A 29 -11.29 -16.96 13.32
C ALA A 29 -10.71 -16.00 12.27
N VAL A 30 -9.43 -15.60 12.42
CA VAL A 30 -8.70 -14.78 11.44
C VAL A 30 -8.53 -15.52 10.11
N PHE A 31 -8.32 -16.83 10.16
CA PHE A 31 -8.13 -17.66 8.97
C PHE A 31 -9.44 -18.21 8.39
N ASP A 32 -10.48 -18.28 9.21
CA ASP A 32 -11.81 -18.78 8.85
C ASP A 32 -12.77 -17.68 8.32
N GLY A 33 -12.28 -16.44 8.19
CA GLY A 33 -13.06 -15.26 7.77
C GLY A 33 -13.63 -15.32 6.35
N GLN A 34 -14.73 -14.59 6.11
CA GLN A 34 -15.52 -14.62 4.86
C GLN A 34 -14.75 -14.20 3.59
N HIS A 35 -13.71 -13.38 3.72
CA HIS A 35 -12.92 -12.89 2.59
C HIS A 35 -11.55 -13.59 2.48
N GLY A 36 -11.21 -14.46 3.43
CA GLY A 36 -9.87 -15.04 3.53
C GLY A 36 -8.85 -14.05 4.09
N PHE A 37 -7.87 -14.57 4.83
CA PHE A 37 -6.86 -13.79 5.55
C PHE A 37 -6.17 -12.71 4.69
N ILE A 38 -5.79 -13.05 3.46
CA ILE A 38 -5.03 -12.17 2.57
C ILE A 38 -5.86 -10.97 2.12
N ASP A 39 -7.13 -11.16 1.79
CA ASP A 39 -8.00 -10.06 1.32
C ASP A 39 -8.32 -9.10 2.47
N ASP A 40 -8.56 -9.62 3.68
CA ASP A 40 -8.77 -8.80 4.86
C ASP A 40 -7.52 -8.03 5.26
N LEU A 41 -6.35 -8.67 5.18
CA LEU A 41 -5.06 -8.03 5.43
C LEU A 41 -4.78 -6.92 4.41
N ARG A 42 -5.01 -7.20 3.13
CA ARG A 42 -4.88 -6.22 2.04
C ARG A 42 -5.77 -5.02 2.29
N ARG A 43 -7.06 -5.25 2.56
CA ARG A 43 -8.06 -4.20 2.79
C ARG A 43 -7.63 -3.27 3.94
N ARG A 44 -7.27 -3.83 5.10
CA ARG A 44 -6.84 -3.03 6.26
C ARG A 44 -5.56 -2.21 5.98
N ALA A 45 -4.61 -2.79 5.24
CA ALA A 45 -3.38 -2.08 4.87
C ALA A 45 -3.68 -0.91 3.92
N MET A 46 -4.59 -1.10 2.97
CA MET A 46 -5.06 -0.04 2.04
C MET A 46 -5.86 1.04 2.78
N ASP A 47 -6.78 0.67 3.67
CA ASP A 47 -7.55 1.62 4.51
C ASP A 47 -6.61 2.52 5.32
N THR A 48 -5.53 1.95 5.87
CA THR A 48 -4.51 2.70 6.63
C THR A 48 -3.69 3.63 5.73
N LEU A 49 -3.39 3.23 4.50
CA LEU A 49 -2.68 4.04 3.51
C LEU A 49 -3.52 5.24 3.06
N GLU A 50 -4.83 5.04 2.85
CA GLU A 50 -5.78 6.09 2.48
C GLU A 50 -6.03 7.07 3.63
N GLY A 51 -5.97 6.60 4.89
CA GLY A 51 -6.21 7.38 6.11
C GLY A 51 -5.17 8.46 6.46
N VAL A 52 -4.30 8.87 5.54
CA VAL A 52 -3.27 9.96 5.65
C VAL A 52 -2.17 9.71 6.69
N ALA A 53 -2.37 8.82 7.67
CA ALA A 53 -1.44 8.55 8.78
C ALA A 53 -0.04 8.11 8.32
N CYS A 54 0.06 7.59 7.09
CA CYS A 54 1.30 7.09 6.54
C CYS A 54 1.93 8.04 5.52
N MET A 55 1.34 9.19 5.21
CA MET A 55 1.82 10.02 4.13
C MET A 55 2.86 11.04 4.61
N PRO A 56 3.90 11.31 3.80
CA PRO A 56 4.88 12.32 4.15
C PRO A 56 4.20 13.70 4.20
N SER A 57 4.62 14.54 5.15
CA SER A 57 4.08 15.90 5.33
C SER A 57 4.27 16.78 4.09
N THR A 58 5.30 16.48 3.30
CA THR A 58 5.57 17.07 1.99
C THR A 58 5.67 15.93 0.98
N PRO A 59 4.90 15.96 -0.14
CA PRO A 59 5.06 14.96 -1.18
C PRO A 59 6.46 15.02 -1.80
N PRO A 60 7.05 13.87 -2.15
CA PRO A 60 8.29 13.85 -2.92
C PRO A 60 8.10 14.52 -4.27
N ASP A 61 9.18 15.10 -4.81
CA ASP A 61 9.22 15.56 -6.19
C ASP A 61 9.41 14.38 -7.18
N ASN A 62 9.45 14.67 -8.48
CA ASN A 62 9.56 13.61 -9.48
C ASN A 62 10.92 12.89 -9.43
N ASP A 63 12.01 13.61 -9.20
CA ASP A 63 13.36 13.03 -9.14
C ASP A 63 13.49 12.09 -7.93
N GLU A 64 12.91 12.48 -6.80
CA GLU A 64 12.80 11.64 -5.62
C GLU A 64 11.88 10.45 -5.84
N MET A 65 10.75 10.63 -6.50
CA MET A 65 9.88 9.51 -6.87
C MET A 65 10.59 8.48 -7.74
N GLU A 66 11.37 8.90 -8.74
CA GLU A 66 12.17 8.00 -9.57
C GLU A 66 13.20 7.22 -8.73
N ARG A 67 13.88 7.89 -7.78
CA ARG A 67 14.79 7.22 -6.85
C ARG A 67 14.08 6.19 -5.98
N LEU A 68 12.90 6.53 -5.47
CA LEU A 68 12.11 5.68 -4.59
C LEU A 68 11.55 4.43 -5.29
N THR A 69 11.25 4.53 -6.59
CA THR A 69 10.62 3.44 -7.36
C THR A 69 11.61 2.65 -8.22
N ALA A 70 12.88 3.05 -8.26
CA ALA A 70 13.93 2.40 -9.05
C ALA A 70 14.02 0.89 -8.78
N ASP A 71 13.95 0.49 -7.51
CA ASP A 71 14.01 -0.91 -7.09
C ASP A 71 12.68 -1.67 -7.28
N SER A 72 11.58 -0.96 -7.46
CA SER A 72 10.22 -1.51 -7.61
C SER A 72 9.92 -1.93 -9.05
N GLY A 73 10.68 -1.44 -10.02
CA GLY A 73 10.39 -1.58 -11.44
C GLY A 73 9.21 -0.72 -11.93
N PHE A 74 8.68 0.18 -11.10
CA PHE A 74 7.60 1.10 -11.47
C PHE A 74 8.17 2.39 -12.05
N THR A 75 7.76 2.72 -13.29
CA THR A 75 8.05 4.02 -13.89
C THR A 75 7.02 5.06 -13.46
N LEU A 76 7.40 6.33 -13.48
CA LEU A 76 6.47 7.44 -13.20
C LEU A 76 5.23 7.41 -14.11
N ASP A 77 5.38 7.02 -15.37
CA ASP A 77 4.25 6.93 -16.31
C ASP A 77 3.25 5.82 -15.93
N VAL A 78 3.75 4.67 -15.46
CA VAL A 78 2.90 3.58 -14.97
C VAL A 78 2.15 4.04 -13.72
N LEU A 79 2.84 4.70 -12.79
CA LEU A 79 2.22 5.24 -11.59
C LEU A 79 1.21 6.35 -11.90
N ASP A 80 1.50 7.22 -12.86
CA ASP A 80 0.55 8.27 -13.27
C ASP A 80 -0.71 7.66 -13.88
N LYS A 81 -0.55 6.71 -14.81
CA LYS A 81 -1.69 6.01 -15.41
C LYS A 81 -2.55 5.33 -14.34
N LYS A 82 -1.92 4.59 -13.41
CA LYS A 82 -2.62 3.88 -12.34
C LYS A 82 -3.29 4.82 -11.35
N ALA A 83 -2.62 5.90 -10.96
CA ALA A 83 -3.21 6.92 -10.11
C ALA A 83 -4.44 7.56 -10.78
N ARG A 84 -4.39 7.87 -12.08
CA ARG A 84 -5.55 8.41 -12.81
C ARG A 84 -6.72 7.43 -12.87
N GLU A 85 -6.46 6.13 -13.01
CA GLU A 85 -7.50 5.08 -12.96
C GLU A 85 -8.16 5.01 -11.58
N VAL A 86 -7.37 5.12 -10.49
CA VAL A 86 -7.86 5.00 -9.11
C VAL A 86 -8.59 6.26 -8.63
N TYR A 87 -8.05 7.43 -8.93
CA TYR A 87 -8.55 8.71 -8.41
C TYR A 87 -9.47 9.46 -9.39
N ASP A 88 -9.77 8.86 -10.54
CA ASP A 88 -10.60 9.44 -11.61
C ASP A 88 -10.21 10.90 -11.95
N CYS A 89 -8.92 11.11 -12.27
CA CYS A 89 -8.36 12.43 -12.52
C CYS A 89 -7.64 12.54 -13.86
N ALA A 90 -7.55 13.76 -14.40
CA ALA A 90 -6.89 14.04 -15.68
C ALA A 90 -5.35 13.96 -15.59
N TYR A 91 -4.78 14.34 -14.44
CA TYR A 91 -3.37 14.25 -14.11
C TYR A 91 -3.22 13.87 -12.64
N SER A 92 -2.29 12.96 -12.34
CA SER A 92 -2.03 12.58 -10.95
C SER A 92 -1.02 13.51 -10.29
N THR A 93 -1.18 13.74 -9.00
CA THR A 93 -0.17 14.43 -8.17
C THR A 93 0.96 13.47 -7.80
N THR A 94 2.13 13.99 -7.41
CA THR A 94 3.21 13.13 -6.89
C THR A 94 2.80 12.38 -5.63
N TYR A 95 1.89 12.97 -4.83
CA TYR A 95 1.28 12.32 -3.67
C TYR A 95 0.43 11.09 -4.08
N GLN A 96 -0.40 11.24 -5.11
CA GLN A 96 -1.20 10.13 -5.62
C GLN A 96 -0.32 9.03 -6.21
N ARG A 97 0.73 9.39 -6.97
CA ARG A 97 1.72 8.42 -7.49
C ARG A 97 2.45 7.68 -6.37
N TYR A 98 2.81 8.38 -5.30
CA TYR A 98 3.43 7.78 -4.11
C TYR A 98 2.48 6.78 -3.43
N GLN A 99 1.21 7.14 -3.23
CA GLN A 99 0.19 6.23 -2.69
C GLN A 99 0.02 5.01 -3.59
N THR A 100 -0.12 5.22 -4.90
CA THR A 100 -0.26 4.15 -5.89
C THR A 100 0.95 3.22 -5.87
N ALA A 101 2.17 3.73 -5.74
CA ALA A 101 3.37 2.90 -5.66
C ALA A 101 3.37 1.99 -4.43
N ILE A 102 2.93 2.51 -3.27
CA ILE A 102 2.82 1.71 -2.04
C ILE A 102 1.70 0.67 -2.18
N ALA A 103 0.54 1.06 -2.71
CA ALA A 103 -0.57 0.14 -2.95
C ALA A 103 -0.15 -1.03 -3.85
N MET A 104 0.54 -0.75 -4.96
CA MET A 104 1.05 -1.79 -5.86
C MET A 104 2.11 -2.68 -5.18
N LEU A 105 2.94 -2.14 -4.28
CA LEU A 105 3.89 -2.93 -3.49
C LEU A 105 3.20 -3.80 -2.43
N ILE A 106 2.10 -3.34 -1.83
CA ILE A 106 1.27 -4.17 -0.95
C ILE A 106 0.75 -5.37 -1.74
N ASP A 107 0.22 -5.13 -2.95
CA ASP A 107 -0.28 -6.19 -3.81
C ASP A 107 0.83 -7.17 -4.24
N ASP A 108 2.04 -6.68 -4.54
CA ASP A 108 3.22 -7.49 -4.85
C ASP A 108 3.61 -8.40 -3.67
N LEU A 109 3.68 -7.82 -2.47
CA LEU A 109 4.08 -8.52 -1.25
C LEU A 109 3.08 -9.60 -0.83
N LEU A 110 1.79 -9.40 -1.14
CA LEU A 110 0.73 -10.37 -0.90
C LEU A 110 0.58 -11.41 -2.01
N GLY A 111 1.23 -11.20 -3.16
CA GLY A 111 1.14 -12.09 -4.32
C GLY A 111 -0.21 -12.02 -5.05
N VAL A 112 -0.87 -10.86 -5.03
CA VAL A 112 -2.20 -10.62 -5.63
C VAL A 112 -2.14 -9.80 -6.93
N LEU A 113 -0.93 -9.56 -7.45
CA LEU A 113 -0.64 -8.77 -8.65
C LEU A 113 -0.79 -9.57 -9.97
#